data_AF-A0AAJ1MP95-F1
#
_entry.id   AF-A0AAJ1MP95-F1
#
_cell.length_a   1.000
_cell.length_b   1.000
_cell.length_c   1.000
_cell.angle_alpha   90.00
_cell.angle_beta   90.00
_cell.angle_gamma   90.00
#
_symmetry.space_group_name_H-M   'P 1'
#
loop_
_entity.id
_entity.type
_entity.pdbx_description
1 polymer ?
#
loop_
_entity_poly.entity_id
_entity_poly.type
_entity_poly.pdbx_seq_one_letter_code
_entity_poly.pdbx_strand_id
1 'polypeptide(L)'
;MQKVYTKIESIVGNVISVRAKGVKNGELAIVTTATGESYANVIKLQDDLVSLQVFAGAAGISTGDKVRFLSHSMKVSYSDDLLGRIFTGSGVPRDKGPNLDENMIDIGGPSVNPAKRIIPRNMIRTGIPMIDVFNTLVESQKLPIFSVSGEPYNQLLARIAMQAEVDLIILGGMGLKYDDYLYFKDTLEKSGAMSRTIMFIHTASDPTVECMLVPDMALAVAEKFAIDGKKVLVLLTDMTNFADAMKEMAITMDQVPSNRGYPGDLYSSLASRYEKAVDFEGAGSLTILAATTMPGDDVTHPVPDNTGYITEGQYYLKGGRIEPFGSLSRLKQQVNKDTRDDHRALMDGMIKLYASYKESLEKKSMGFQLTEWDDKLLKYGQ
;
A
#
# COMPACT_ATOMS: atom_id res chain seq x y z
N MET A 1 -28.88 2.75 23.32
CA MET A 1 -29.83 1.94 22.52
C MET A 1 -29.60 2.30 21.06
N GLN A 2 -29.06 1.39 20.25
CA GLN A 2 -28.79 1.66 18.83
C GLN A 2 -30.11 1.75 18.06
N LYS A 3 -30.33 2.84 17.31
CA LYS A 3 -31.55 3.05 16.53
C LYS A 3 -31.48 2.21 15.26
N VAL A 4 -32.55 1.47 14.98
CA VAL A 4 -32.72 0.67 13.76
C VAL A 4 -33.68 1.42 12.84
N TYR A 5 -33.25 1.64 11.60
CA TYR A 5 -34.01 2.30 10.55
C TYR A 5 -34.45 1.26 9.53
N THR A 6 -35.72 1.25 9.13
CA THR A 6 -36.28 0.22 8.24
C THR A 6 -36.82 0.78 6.94
N LYS A 7 -36.55 2.06 6.67
CA LYS A 7 -37.05 2.77 5.48
C LYS A 7 -35.87 3.34 4.71
N ILE A 8 -35.44 2.62 3.68
CA ILE A 8 -34.45 3.10 2.72
C ILE A 8 -35.20 3.93 1.67
N GLU A 9 -34.81 5.19 1.51
CA GLU A 9 -35.48 6.16 0.61
C GLU A 9 -35.06 5.97 -0.84
N SER A 10 -33.79 5.63 -1.10
CA SER A 10 -33.27 5.37 -2.44
C SER A 10 -32.08 4.41 -2.44
N ILE A 11 -31.88 3.75 -3.57
CA ILE A 11 -30.75 2.86 -3.84
C ILE A 11 -30.19 3.26 -5.21
N VAL A 12 -28.94 3.70 -5.27
CA VAL A 12 -28.24 4.10 -6.50
C VAL A 12 -26.88 3.42 -6.53
N GLY A 13 -26.68 2.49 -7.48
CA GLY A 13 -25.48 1.67 -7.50
C GLY A 13 -25.30 0.92 -6.18
N ASN A 14 -24.19 1.15 -5.49
CA ASN A 14 -23.88 0.55 -4.18
C ASN A 14 -24.18 1.49 -2.99
N VAL A 15 -24.82 2.64 -3.24
CA VAL A 15 -25.16 3.65 -2.24
C VAL A 15 -26.65 3.56 -1.91
N ILE A 16 -26.96 3.49 -0.62
CA ILE A 16 -28.33 3.57 -0.11
C ILE A 16 -28.53 4.88 0.65
N SER A 17 -29.71 5.49 0.57
CA SER A 17 -30.03 6.69 1.34
C SER A 17 -31.11 6.40 2.38
N VAL A 18 -30.88 6.83 3.62
CA VAL A 18 -31.77 6.63 4.77
C VAL A 18 -31.96 7.93 5.52
N ARG A 19 -33.16 8.16 6.04
CA ARG A 19 -33.42 9.31 6.92
C ARG A 19 -33.04 9.00 8.36
N ALA A 20 -31.97 9.59 8.86
CA ALA A 20 -31.45 9.36 10.21
C ALA A 20 -30.98 10.66 10.87
N LYS A 21 -30.96 10.68 12.21
CA LYS A 21 -30.59 11.86 13.01
C LYS A 21 -29.47 11.51 13.98
N GLY A 22 -28.49 12.41 14.11
CA GLY A 22 -27.37 12.25 15.02
C GLY A 22 -26.30 11.26 14.53
N VAL A 23 -26.24 11.05 13.20
CA VAL A 23 -25.23 10.22 12.54
C VAL A 23 -24.01 11.08 12.20
N LYS A 24 -22.81 10.54 12.36
CA LYS A 24 -21.55 11.22 12.03
C LYS A 24 -21.04 10.79 10.65
N ASN A 25 -20.28 11.68 10.01
CA ASN A 25 -19.59 11.33 8.76
C ASN A 25 -18.54 10.25 9.03
N GLY A 26 -18.44 9.23 8.17
CA GLY A 26 -17.55 8.09 8.36
C GLY A 26 -17.97 7.13 9.49
N GLU A 27 -19.22 7.22 9.97
CA GLU A 27 -19.79 6.26 10.92
C GLU A 27 -20.13 4.94 10.23
N LEU A 28 -19.84 3.82 10.89
CA LEU A 28 -20.15 2.50 10.40
C LEU A 28 -21.61 2.13 10.69
N ALA A 29 -22.24 1.44 9.76
CA ALA A 29 -23.57 0.87 9.89
C ALA A 29 -23.57 -0.59 9.45
N ILE A 30 -24.56 -1.35 9.90
CA ILE A 30 -24.86 -2.69 9.44
C ILE A 30 -26.20 -2.66 8.72
N VAL A 31 -26.21 -3.16 7.50
CA VAL A 31 -27.41 -3.38 6.69
C VAL A 31 -27.76 -4.85 6.76
N THR A 32 -28.92 -5.17 7.33
CA THR A 32 -29.45 -6.52 7.44
C THR A 32 -30.50 -6.73 6.34
N THR A 33 -30.20 -7.63 5.41
CA THR A 33 -31.06 -8.04 4.30
C THR A 33 -31.60 -9.45 4.53
N ALA A 34 -32.43 -9.95 3.62
CA ALA A 34 -32.84 -11.35 3.62
C ALA A 34 -31.69 -12.34 3.35
N THR A 35 -30.60 -11.88 2.72
CA THR A 35 -29.45 -12.72 2.32
C THR A 35 -28.31 -12.70 3.34
N GLY A 36 -28.28 -11.73 4.26
CA GLY A 36 -27.28 -11.64 5.31
C GLY A 36 -27.09 -10.22 5.86
N GLU A 37 -26.00 -10.03 6.60
CA GLU A 37 -25.57 -8.71 7.06
C GLU A 37 -24.38 -8.22 6.25
N SER A 38 -24.37 -6.93 5.93
CA SER A 38 -23.23 -6.24 5.32
C SER A 38 -22.90 -4.98 6.09
N TYR A 39 -21.61 -4.68 6.22
CA TYR A 39 -21.16 -3.35 6.64
C TYR A 39 -21.52 -2.30 5.59
N ALA A 40 -21.72 -1.07 6.05
CA ALA A 40 -21.87 0.11 5.24
C ALA A 40 -21.24 1.32 5.94
N ASN A 41 -20.63 2.23 5.19
CA ASN A 41 -20.00 3.43 5.74
C ASN A 41 -20.78 4.69 5.33
N VAL A 42 -20.93 5.64 6.25
CA VAL A 42 -21.54 6.95 5.96
C VAL A 42 -20.58 7.77 5.12
N ILE A 43 -21.02 8.10 3.90
CA ILE A 43 -20.21 8.83 2.90
C ILE A 43 -20.69 10.26 2.68
N LYS A 44 -21.97 10.55 2.96
CA LYS A 44 -22.56 11.87 2.76
C LYS A 44 -23.70 12.10 3.74
N LEU A 45 -23.74 13.31 4.29
CA LEU A 45 -24.81 13.79 5.17
C LEU A 45 -25.39 15.07 4.57
N GLN A 46 -26.70 15.09 4.36
CA GLN A 46 -27.45 16.26 3.93
C GLN A 46 -28.70 16.40 4.80
N ASP A 47 -28.62 17.26 5.81
CA ASP A 47 -29.63 17.37 6.88
C ASP A 47 -29.90 16.01 7.54
N ASP A 48 -31.14 15.51 7.42
CA ASP A 48 -31.55 14.20 7.94
C ASP A 48 -31.31 13.07 6.92
N LEU A 49 -30.90 13.37 5.68
CA LEU A 49 -30.63 12.38 4.65
C LEU A 49 -29.18 11.90 4.74
N VAL A 50 -29.00 10.61 4.99
CA VAL A 50 -27.71 9.95 5.16
C VAL A 50 -27.51 8.99 4.00
N SER A 51 -26.43 9.18 3.23
CA SER A 51 -26.02 8.22 2.20
C SER A 51 -24.95 7.29 2.75
N LEU A 52 -25.18 6.00 2.56
CA LEU A 52 -24.38 4.90 3.05
C LEU A 52 -23.86 4.09 1.86
N GLN A 53 -22.56 3.84 1.85
CA GLN A 53 -21.93 2.96 0.88
C GLN A 53 -21.92 1.54 1.45
N VAL A 54 -22.67 0.62 0.84
CA VAL A 54 -22.74 -0.78 1.29
C VAL A 54 -21.53 -1.54 0.76
N PHE A 55 -20.88 -2.32 1.62
CA PHE A 55 -19.66 -3.04 1.27
C PHE A 55 -19.99 -4.18 0.32
N ALA A 56 -20.86 -5.12 0.66
CA ALA A 56 -21.25 -6.24 -0.20
C ALA A 56 -22.02 -5.84 -1.50
N GLY A 57 -22.18 -4.54 -1.77
CA GLY A 57 -23.01 -4.01 -2.84
C GLY A 57 -24.48 -3.92 -2.46
N ALA A 58 -25.29 -3.26 -3.30
CA ALA A 58 -26.72 -3.08 -3.03
C ALA A 58 -27.62 -4.14 -3.69
N ALA A 59 -27.04 -5.14 -4.35
CA ALA A 59 -27.78 -6.20 -5.01
C ALA A 59 -28.62 -7.01 -4.01
N GLY A 60 -29.94 -7.03 -4.20
CA GLY A 60 -30.86 -7.73 -3.31
C GLY A 60 -31.28 -6.95 -2.07
N ILE A 61 -30.81 -5.71 -1.88
CA ILE A 61 -31.32 -4.83 -0.82
C ILE A 61 -32.72 -4.34 -1.21
N SER A 62 -33.66 -4.49 -0.28
CA SER A 62 -35.03 -3.99 -0.39
C SER A 62 -35.21 -2.71 0.39
N THR A 63 -36.20 -1.89 0.02
CA THR A 63 -36.51 -0.63 0.72
C THR A 63 -36.97 -0.82 2.17
N GLY A 64 -37.38 -2.04 2.53
CA GLY A 64 -37.78 -2.44 3.89
C GLY A 64 -36.67 -3.05 4.74
N ASP A 65 -35.45 -3.17 4.21
CA ASP A 65 -34.32 -3.75 4.95
C ASP A 65 -33.86 -2.83 6.09
N LYS A 66 -33.18 -3.44 7.06
CA LYS A 66 -32.84 -2.77 8.32
C LYS A 66 -31.43 -2.20 8.26
N VAL A 67 -31.30 -0.95 8.68
CA VAL A 67 -30.02 -0.25 8.83
C VAL A 67 -29.82 0.12 10.29
N ARG A 68 -28.70 -0.32 10.87
CA ARG A 68 -28.31 -0.05 12.26
C ARG A 68 -26.96 0.65 12.29
N PHE A 69 -26.94 1.87 12.83
CA PHE A 69 -25.71 2.64 13.00
C PHE A 69 -24.95 2.20 14.26
N LEU A 70 -23.62 2.15 14.17
CA LEU A 70 -22.75 1.63 15.22
C LEU A 70 -22.11 2.72 16.10
N SER A 71 -22.23 4.00 15.73
CA SER A 71 -21.71 5.15 16.48
C SER A 71 -20.19 5.20 16.64
N HIS A 72 -19.47 4.42 15.83
CA HIS A 72 -18.03 4.49 15.67
C HIS A 72 -17.67 4.28 14.19
N SER A 73 -16.48 4.73 13.80
CA SER A 73 -15.91 4.45 12.47
C SER A 73 -15.38 3.02 12.40
N MET A 74 -14.91 2.61 11.22
CA MET A 74 -14.27 1.30 11.07
C MET A 74 -13.07 1.18 12.02
N LYS A 75 -12.91 0.00 12.61
CA LYS A 75 -11.83 -0.32 13.55
C LYS A 75 -11.19 -1.64 13.15
N VAL A 76 -9.94 -1.82 13.55
CA VAL A 76 -9.21 -3.08 13.40
C VAL A 76 -8.81 -3.57 14.79
N SER A 77 -8.81 -4.88 15.00
CA SER A 77 -8.32 -5.45 16.26
C SER A 77 -6.81 -5.31 16.37
N TYR A 78 -6.32 -5.31 17.61
CA TYR A 78 -4.89 -5.22 17.89
C TYR A 78 -4.49 -6.25 18.95
N SER A 79 -3.70 -7.24 18.54
CA SER A 79 -3.06 -8.19 19.43
C SER A 79 -1.85 -8.84 18.75
N ASP A 80 -0.98 -9.45 19.54
CA ASP A 80 0.11 -10.28 19.01
C ASP A 80 -0.43 -11.49 18.22
N ASP A 81 -1.67 -11.91 18.46
CA ASP A 81 -2.34 -13.01 17.75
C ASP A 81 -2.66 -12.70 16.28
N LEU A 82 -2.46 -11.45 15.84
CA LEU A 82 -2.51 -11.08 14.42
C LEU A 82 -1.37 -11.69 13.62
N LEU A 83 -0.24 -12.01 14.27
CA LEU A 83 0.95 -12.56 13.62
C LEU A 83 0.66 -13.89 12.95
N GLY A 84 1.01 -14.02 11.67
CA GLY A 84 0.77 -15.21 10.86
C GLY A 84 -0.67 -15.38 10.39
N ARG A 85 -1.52 -14.38 10.60
CA ARG A 85 -2.93 -14.40 10.17
C ARG A 85 -3.15 -13.64 8.87
N ILE A 86 -4.24 -14.02 8.19
CA ILE A 86 -4.69 -13.41 6.93
C ILE A 86 -6.10 -12.89 7.13
N PHE A 87 -6.33 -11.62 6.82
CA PHE A 87 -7.59 -10.90 6.94
C PHE A 87 -8.06 -10.37 5.59
N THR A 88 -9.36 -10.10 5.46
CA THR A 88 -9.96 -9.36 4.35
C THR A 88 -9.67 -7.85 4.48
N GLY A 89 -10.09 -7.06 3.49
CA GLY A 89 -10.00 -5.59 3.58
C GLY A 89 -10.94 -4.97 4.62
N SER A 90 -11.89 -5.75 5.15
CA SER A 90 -12.75 -5.38 6.28
C SER A 90 -12.26 -5.90 7.64
N GLY A 91 -11.09 -6.56 7.70
CA GLY A 91 -10.50 -7.05 8.95
C GLY A 91 -11.06 -8.40 9.42
N VAL A 92 -11.83 -9.10 8.58
CA VAL A 92 -12.39 -10.42 8.89
C VAL A 92 -11.36 -11.50 8.54
N PRO A 93 -11.14 -12.53 9.38
CA PRO A 93 -10.21 -13.63 9.05
C PRO A 93 -10.56 -14.35 7.75
N ARG A 94 -9.59 -14.43 6.83
CA ARG A 94 -9.67 -15.19 5.57
C ARG A 94 -9.05 -16.59 5.68
N ASP A 95 -8.27 -16.82 6.72
CA ASP A 95 -7.54 -18.07 7.00
C ASP A 95 -8.37 -19.16 7.70
N LYS A 96 -9.67 -18.94 7.92
CA LYS A 96 -10.57 -19.82 8.70
C LYS A 96 -10.17 -19.97 10.18
N GLY A 97 -9.28 -19.13 10.68
CA GLY A 97 -9.01 -19.02 12.11
C GLY A 97 -10.12 -18.27 12.86
N PRO A 98 -10.04 -18.17 14.19
CA PRO A 98 -11.02 -17.47 15.00
C PRO A 98 -11.02 -15.96 14.71
N ASN A 99 -12.16 -15.32 14.93
CA ASN A 99 -12.28 -13.86 14.94
C ASN A 99 -11.47 -13.28 16.10
N LEU A 100 -10.83 -12.15 15.82
CA LEU A 100 -10.07 -11.38 16.80
C LEU A 100 -10.78 -10.05 16.96
N ASP A 101 -11.48 -9.87 18.08
CA ASP A 101 -12.31 -8.69 18.39
C ASP A 101 -11.78 -7.93 19.62
N GLU A 102 -10.49 -8.08 19.92
CA GLU A 102 -9.83 -7.50 21.08
C GLU A 102 -9.09 -6.19 20.73
N ASN A 103 -9.02 -5.28 21.71
CA ASN A 103 -8.32 -3.99 21.65
C ASN A 103 -8.54 -3.20 20.34
N MET A 104 -9.80 -3.02 19.96
CA MET A 104 -10.16 -2.35 18.72
C MET A 104 -9.58 -0.92 18.61
N ILE A 105 -8.73 -0.69 17.62
CA ILE A 105 -8.10 0.61 17.31
C ILE A 105 -8.79 1.28 16.11
N ASP A 106 -8.84 2.60 16.12
CA ASP A 106 -9.35 3.39 14.99
C ASP A 106 -8.36 3.35 13.82
N ILE A 107 -8.89 3.24 12.59
CA ILE A 107 -8.09 3.33 11.35
C ILE A 107 -8.14 4.74 10.77
N GLY A 108 -7.20 5.06 9.88
CA GLY A 108 -7.18 6.39 9.22
C GLY A 108 -6.89 7.55 10.17
N GLY A 109 -6.24 7.27 11.31
CA GLY A 109 -5.81 8.30 12.26
C GLY A 109 -4.81 9.30 11.66
N PRO A 110 -4.64 10.48 12.29
CA PRO A 110 -3.75 11.53 11.79
C PRO A 110 -2.30 11.06 11.69
N SER A 111 -1.52 11.70 10.82
CA SER A 111 -0.09 11.44 10.70
C SER A 111 0.67 11.91 11.96
N VAL A 112 1.86 11.34 12.16
CA VAL A 112 2.69 11.63 13.33
C VAL A 112 3.16 13.09 13.33
N ASN A 113 3.12 13.70 14.52
CA ASN A 113 3.59 15.07 14.74
C ASN A 113 5.03 15.25 14.21
N PRO A 114 5.27 16.18 13.27
CA PRO A 114 6.60 16.41 12.70
C PRO A 114 7.69 16.69 13.73
N ALA A 115 7.37 17.35 14.84
CA ALA A 115 8.35 17.68 15.88
C ALA A 115 8.88 16.46 16.65
N LYS A 116 8.20 15.30 16.53
CA LYS A 116 8.60 14.04 17.14
C LYS A 116 9.31 13.11 16.16
N ARG A 117 9.49 13.52 14.90
CA ARG A 117 10.14 12.70 13.87
C ARG A 117 11.66 12.77 14.02
N ILE A 118 12.32 11.62 13.92
CA ILE A 118 13.78 11.54 13.88
C ILE A 118 14.25 11.42 12.43
N ILE A 119 15.43 12.00 12.16
CA ILE A 119 16.11 11.79 10.89
C ILE A 119 16.64 10.36 10.85
N PRO A 120 16.26 9.54 9.87
CA PRO A 120 16.53 8.12 9.94
C PRO A 120 18.01 7.83 9.65
N ARG A 121 18.59 6.85 10.36
CA ARG A 121 20.04 6.56 10.28
C ARG A 121 20.38 5.10 9.99
N ASN A 122 19.37 4.24 10.00
CA ASN A 122 19.58 2.81 9.87
C ASN A 122 19.13 2.34 8.49
N MET A 123 19.92 1.46 7.89
CA MET A 123 19.56 0.75 6.66
C MET A 123 18.70 -0.47 6.99
N ILE A 124 17.68 -0.72 6.17
CA ILE A 124 16.99 -2.02 6.14
C ILE A 124 17.66 -2.86 5.05
N ARG A 125 18.28 -3.97 5.46
CA ARG A 125 18.84 -4.93 4.51
C ARG A 125 17.72 -5.74 3.89
N THR A 126 17.61 -5.67 2.57
CA THR A 126 16.57 -6.36 1.80
C THR A 126 17.05 -7.67 1.18
N GLY A 127 18.36 -7.93 1.15
CA GLY A 127 18.95 -9.10 0.49
C GLY A 127 18.98 -8.99 -1.04
N ILE A 128 18.66 -7.81 -1.57
CA ILE A 128 18.62 -7.52 -3.00
C ILE A 128 19.73 -6.51 -3.31
N PRO A 129 20.83 -6.90 -3.99
CA PRO A 129 21.96 -6.02 -4.23
C PRO A 129 21.59 -4.69 -4.92
N MET A 130 20.62 -4.72 -5.84
CA MET A 130 20.13 -3.52 -6.53
C MET A 130 19.49 -2.49 -5.59
N ILE A 131 18.90 -2.94 -4.49
CA ILE A 131 18.38 -2.08 -3.44
C ILE A 131 19.52 -1.74 -2.48
N ASP A 132 20.13 -2.76 -1.88
CA ASP A 132 21.03 -2.61 -0.74
C ASP A 132 22.29 -1.79 -1.06
N VAL A 133 22.85 -1.93 -2.27
CA VAL A 133 24.09 -1.24 -2.68
C VAL A 133 23.80 0.05 -3.44
N PHE A 134 22.84 0.04 -4.37
CA PHE A 134 22.67 1.17 -5.29
C PHE A 134 21.66 2.19 -4.80
N ASN A 135 20.57 1.75 -4.19
CA ASN A 135 19.48 2.61 -3.76
C ASN A 135 18.91 2.15 -2.43
N THR A 136 19.76 2.16 -1.41
CA THR A 136 19.51 1.59 -0.08
C THR A 136 18.18 2.05 0.52
N LEU A 137 17.40 1.09 1.01
CA LEU A 137 16.18 1.33 1.78
C LEU A 137 16.56 1.73 3.21
N VAL A 138 16.01 2.84 3.68
CA VAL A 138 16.28 3.39 5.01
C VAL A 138 15.08 3.12 5.92
N GLU A 139 15.32 2.87 7.21
CA GLU A 139 14.23 2.80 8.19
C GLU A 139 13.38 4.07 8.15
N SER A 140 12.06 3.93 8.31
CA SER A 140 11.07 5.01 8.19
C SER A 140 10.92 5.69 6.83
N GLN A 141 11.63 5.19 5.82
CA GLN A 141 11.49 5.69 4.46
C GLN A 141 10.16 5.24 3.85
N LYS A 142 9.58 6.12 3.05
CA LYS A 142 8.45 5.83 2.17
C LYS A 142 8.94 5.75 0.73
N LEU A 143 8.96 4.55 0.16
CA LEU A 143 9.49 4.33 -1.18
C LEU A 143 8.55 3.48 -2.03
N PRO A 144 8.24 3.90 -3.26
CA PRO A 144 7.43 3.12 -4.18
C PRO A 144 8.32 2.29 -5.14
N ILE A 145 7.76 1.18 -5.62
CA ILE A 145 8.23 0.42 -6.77
C ILE A 145 7.27 0.75 -7.92
N PHE A 146 7.74 1.56 -8.85
CA PHE A 146 7.08 1.81 -10.12
C PHE A 146 7.33 0.65 -11.07
N SER A 147 6.24 0.07 -11.54
CA SER A 147 6.25 -1.12 -12.38
C SER A 147 5.23 -0.96 -13.50
N VAL A 148 5.22 -1.86 -14.48
CA VAL A 148 4.13 -1.97 -15.46
C VAL A 148 3.37 -3.27 -15.26
N SER A 149 2.17 -3.36 -15.83
CA SER A 149 1.39 -4.60 -15.81
C SER A 149 2.16 -5.74 -16.48
N GLY A 150 2.22 -6.90 -15.82
CA GLY A 150 2.95 -8.08 -16.28
C GLY A 150 4.37 -8.24 -15.72
N GLU A 151 4.96 -7.19 -15.14
CA GLU A 151 6.23 -7.30 -14.41
C GLU A 151 6.06 -8.02 -13.06
N PRO A 152 7.11 -8.70 -12.55
CA PRO A 152 7.01 -9.52 -11.34
C PRO A 152 7.17 -8.70 -10.04
N TYR A 153 6.41 -7.62 -9.87
CA TYR A 153 6.51 -6.75 -8.69
C TYR A 153 6.02 -7.43 -7.40
N ASN A 154 5.01 -8.29 -7.48
CA ASN A 154 4.53 -9.07 -6.34
C ASN A 154 5.59 -10.08 -5.88
N GLN A 155 6.29 -10.72 -6.82
CA GLN A 155 7.39 -11.63 -6.54
C GLN A 155 8.58 -10.91 -5.90
N LEU A 156 8.87 -9.69 -6.36
CA LEU A 156 9.87 -8.83 -5.74
C LEU A 156 9.50 -8.49 -4.29
N LEU A 157 8.26 -8.07 -4.03
CA LEU A 157 7.77 -7.78 -2.68
C LEU A 157 7.83 -9.01 -1.77
N ALA A 158 7.41 -10.18 -2.26
CA ALA A 158 7.50 -11.44 -1.51
C ALA A 158 8.96 -11.78 -1.16
N ARG A 159 9.89 -11.57 -2.09
CA ARG A 159 11.32 -11.76 -1.84
C ARG A 159 11.84 -10.82 -0.76
N ILE A 160 11.48 -9.53 -0.82
CA ILE A 160 11.83 -8.56 0.20
C ILE A 160 11.26 -8.99 1.55
N ALA A 161 10.00 -9.44 1.60
CA ALA A 161 9.39 -9.91 2.84
C ALA A 161 10.14 -11.10 3.47
N MET A 162 10.64 -12.03 2.64
CA MET A 162 11.44 -13.16 3.14
C MET A 162 12.78 -12.72 3.72
N GLN A 163 13.43 -11.73 3.10
CA GLN A 163 14.84 -11.41 3.32
C GLN A 163 15.06 -10.19 4.22
N ALA A 164 14.04 -9.33 4.39
CA ALA A 164 14.17 -8.09 5.14
C ALA A 164 14.52 -8.33 6.61
N GLU A 165 15.55 -7.63 7.08
CA GLU A 165 15.98 -7.60 8.49
C GLU A 165 15.10 -6.63 9.30
N VAL A 166 13.85 -7.05 9.56
CA VAL A 166 12.84 -6.33 10.36
C VAL A 166 12.15 -7.26 11.34
N ASP A 167 11.51 -6.71 12.38
CA ASP A 167 10.81 -7.53 13.38
C ASP A 167 9.48 -8.08 12.84
N LEU A 168 8.77 -7.28 12.06
CA LEU A 168 7.40 -7.57 11.62
C LEU A 168 7.14 -7.04 10.21
N ILE A 169 6.33 -7.77 9.46
CA ILE A 169 5.91 -7.41 8.09
C ILE A 169 4.40 -7.31 8.05
N ILE A 170 3.88 -6.24 7.45
CA ILE A 170 2.44 -6.13 7.17
C ILE A 170 2.25 -5.98 5.68
N LEU A 171 1.52 -6.90 5.06
CA LEU A 171 1.23 -6.88 3.63
C LEU A 171 -0.22 -6.45 3.41
N GLY A 172 -0.41 -5.31 2.75
CA GLY A 172 -1.70 -4.82 2.28
C GLY A 172 -1.87 -5.09 0.79
N GLY A 173 -2.66 -6.10 0.46
CA GLY A 173 -3.03 -6.48 -0.90
C GLY A 173 -4.32 -5.81 -1.34
N MET A 174 -4.31 -5.05 -2.44
CA MET A 174 -5.42 -4.28 -2.98
C MET A 174 -5.69 -4.73 -4.42
N GLY A 175 -6.81 -5.43 -4.61
CA GLY A 175 -7.25 -5.89 -5.93
C GLY A 175 -6.34 -6.99 -6.48
N LEU A 176 -5.76 -7.79 -5.60
CA LEU A 176 -4.87 -8.88 -6.00
C LEU A 176 -5.66 -9.93 -6.79
N LYS A 177 -5.01 -10.49 -7.81
CA LYS A 177 -5.50 -11.72 -8.42
C LYS A 177 -5.35 -12.85 -7.41
N TYR A 178 -6.22 -13.85 -7.51
CA TYR A 178 -6.18 -14.99 -6.60
C TYR A 178 -4.83 -15.74 -6.67
N ASP A 179 -4.26 -15.87 -7.86
CA ASP A 179 -2.94 -16.50 -8.07
C ASP A 179 -1.80 -15.72 -7.39
N ASP A 180 -1.84 -14.37 -7.44
CA ASP A 180 -0.85 -13.51 -6.77
C ASP A 180 -0.97 -13.64 -5.24
N TYR A 181 -2.20 -13.68 -4.73
CA TYR A 181 -2.45 -13.94 -3.31
C TYR A 181 -1.90 -15.30 -2.86
N LEU A 182 -2.19 -16.38 -3.60
CA LEU A 182 -1.67 -17.70 -3.30
C LEU A 182 -0.15 -17.73 -3.35
N TYR A 183 0.46 -17.06 -4.33
CA TYR A 183 1.90 -16.95 -4.42
C TYR A 183 2.51 -16.30 -3.17
N PHE A 184 1.96 -15.19 -2.69
CA PHE A 184 2.42 -14.54 -1.45
C PHE A 184 2.32 -15.50 -0.26
N LYS A 185 1.15 -16.10 -0.07
CA LYS A 185 0.88 -17.02 1.04
C LYS A 185 1.88 -18.19 1.03
N ASP A 186 1.96 -18.92 -0.08
CA ASP A 186 2.81 -20.10 -0.20
C ASP A 186 4.30 -19.77 -0.04
N THR A 187 4.74 -18.62 -0.55
CA THR A 187 6.13 -18.17 -0.47
C THR A 187 6.53 -17.80 0.96
N LEU A 188 5.64 -17.11 1.68
CA LEU A 188 5.86 -16.73 3.08
C LEU A 188 5.76 -17.94 4.03
N GLU A 189 4.86 -18.88 3.76
CA GLU A 189 4.76 -20.13 4.52
C GLU A 189 6.03 -20.99 4.34
N LYS A 190 6.47 -21.20 3.09
CA LYS A 190 7.68 -22.02 2.80
C LYS A 190 8.96 -21.44 3.37
N SER A 191 9.07 -20.12 3.46
CA SER A 191 10.24 -19.45 4.04
C SER A 191 10.21 -19.31 5.56
N GLY A 192 9.07 -19.62 6.20
CA GLY A 192 8.86 -19.38 7.64
C GLY A 192 8.59 -17.92 8.00
N ALA A 193 8.68 -16.99 7.04
CA ALA A 193 8.42 -15.56 7.25
C ALA A 193 6.95 -15.27 7.62
N MET A 194 6.03 -16.20 7.33
CA MET A 194 4.62 -16.09 7.70
C MET A 194 4.44 -15.82 9.21
N SER A 195 5.25 -16.45 10.07
CA SER A 195 5.16 -16.30 11.54
C SER A 195 5.33 -14.85 12.04
N ARG A 196 5.98 -13.98 11.26
CA ARG A 196 6.16 -12.55 11.57
C ARG A 196 5.42 -11.63 10.59
N THR A 197 4.48 -12.18 9.81
CA THR A 197 3.75 -11.44 8.78
C THR A 197 2.26 -11.37 9.09
N ILE A 198 1.66 -10.19 8.90
CA ILE A 198 0.22 -9.95 8.96
C ILE A 198 -0.24 -9.59 7.55
N MET A 199 -1.29 -10.23 7.03
CA MET A 199 -1.78 -9.99 5.67
C MET A 199 -3.20 -9.42 5.68
N PHE A 200 -3.41 -8.26 5.08
CA PHE A 200 -4.72 -7.70 4.75
C PHE A 200 -4.93 -7.80 3.25
N ILE A 201 -5.81 -8.69 2.79
CA ILE A 201 -5.96 -9.04 1.38
C ILE A 201 -7.35 -8.70 0.89
N HIS A 202 -7.41 -7.74 -0.02
CA HIS A 202 -8.52 -7.49 -0.93
C HIS A 202 -8.20 -8.11 -2.31
N THR A 203 -9.04 -9.05 -2.73
CA THR A 203 -8.97 -9.68 -4.05
C THR A 203 -9.90 -8.99 -5.04
N ALA A 204 -9.71 -9.19 -6.34
CA ALA A 204 -10.56 -8.58 -7.38
C ALA A 204 -12.06 -8.99 -7.33
N SER A 205 -12.41 -10.04 -6.58
CA SER A 205 -13.81 -10.46 -6.35
C SER A 205 -14.43 -9.82 -5.11
N ASP A 206 -13.61 -9.25 -4.24
CA ASP A 206 -14.08 -8.61 -3.02
C ASP A 206 -14.62 -7.20 -3.36
N PRO A 207 -15.44 -6.59 -2.49
CA PRO A 207 -16.04 -5.32 -2.85
C PRO A 207 -15.06 -4.14 -2.83
N THR A 208 -15.18 -3.25 -3.82
CA THR A 208 -14.30 -2.08 -4.02
C THR A 208 -14.06 -1.23 -2.77
N VAL A 209 -15.06 -1.12 -1.89
CA VAL A 209 -14.95 -0.33 -0.66
C VAL A 209 -13.92 -0.90 0.30
N GLU A 210 -13.80 -2.23 0.38
CA GLU A 210 -12.80 -2.90 1.21
C GLU A 210 -11.38 -2.61 0.71
N CYS A 211 -11.19 -2.44 -0.60
CA CYS A 211 -9.90 -2.08 -1.20
C CYS A 211 -9.31 -0.82 -0.55
N MET A 212 -10.14 0.18 -0.28
CA MET A 212 -9.68 1.44 0.32
C MET A 212 -9.32 1.33 1.79
N LEU A 213 -9.91 0.35 2.49
CA LEU A 213 -9.67 0.15 3.92
C LEU A 213 -8.35 -0.59 4.17
N VAL A 214 -7.89 -1.40 3.21
CA VAL A 214 -6.67 -2.21 3.34
C VAL A 214 -5.44 -1.39 3.79
N PRO A 215 -5.06 -0.27 3.12
CA PRO A 215 -3.94 0.54 3.58
C PRO A 215 -4.14 1.08 4.99
N ASP A 216 -5.35 1.53 5.32
CA ASP A 216 -5.63 2.17 6.61
C ASP A 216 -5.60 1.16 7.75
N MET A 217 -6.06 -0.08 7.51
CA MET A 217 -5.94 -1.20 8.45
C MET A 217 -4.48 -1.61 8.65
N ALA A 218 -3.76 -1.83 7.55
CA ALA A 218 -2.36 -2.23 7.59
C ALA A 218 -1.50 -1.21 8.34
N LEU A 219 -1.67 0.08 8.03
CA LEU A 219 -0.90 1.15 8.65
C LEU A 219 -1.28 1.39 10.11
N ALA A 220 -2.56 1.27 10.48
CA ALA A 220 -2.98 1.42 11.89
C ALA A 220 -2.37 0.34 12.79
N VAL A 221 -2.37 -0.91 12.35
CA VAL A 221 -1.73 -2.02 13.08
C VAL A 221 -0.21 -1.82 13.13
N ALA A 222 0.39 -1.41 12.01
CA ALA A 222 1.83 -1.18 11.94
C ALA A 222 2.30 -0.03 12.83
N GLU A 223 1.54 1.07 12.91
CA GLU A 223 1.82 2.19 13.82
C GLU A 223 1.83 1.74 15.29
N LYS A 224 0.90 0.87 15.69
CA LYS A 224 0.85 0.34 17.06
C LYS A 224 2.07 -0.52 17.38
N PHE A 225 2.43 -1.46 16.51
CA PHE A 225 3.65 -2.26 16.70
C PHE A 225 4.92 -1.41 16.72
N ALA A 226 4.99 -0.35 15.89
CA ALA A 226 6.11 0.58 15.89
C ALA A 226 6.21 1.37 17.21
N ILE A 227 5.08 1.81 17.78
CA ILE A 227 5.05 2.45 19.11
C ILE A 227 5.50 1.47 20.20
N ASP A 228 5.18 0.18 20.06
CA ASP A 228 5.59 -0.88 20.99
C ASP A 228 7.06 -1.32 20.81
N GLY A 229 7.84 -0.59 20.01
CA GLY A 229 9.28 -0.80 19.88
C GLY A 229 9.71 -1.72 18.74
N LYS A 230 8.81 -2.12 17.84
CA LYS A 230 9.11 -3.01 16.71
C LYS A 230 9.53 -2.25 15.46
N LYS A 231 10.46 -2.82 14.70
CA LYS A 231 10.75 -2.40 13.32
C LYS A 231 9.78 -3.06 12.37
N VAL A 232 8.89 -2.26 11.77
CA VAL A 232 7.81 -2.74 10.92
C VAL A 232 8.05 -2.32 9.47
N LEU A 233 7.96 -3.28 8.55
CA LEU A 233 7.95 -3.04 7.11
C LEU A 233 6.54 -3.29 6.56
N VAL A 234 5.90 -2.23 6.06
CA VAL A 234 4.60 -2.31 5.41
C VAL A 234 4.79 -2.41 3.90
N LEU A 235 4.26 -3.48 3.31
CA LEU A 235 4.26 -3.75 1.88
C LEU A 235 2.86 -3.51 1.32
N LEU A 236 2.69 -2.55 0.43
CA LEU A 236 1.40 -2.23 -0.17
C LEU A 236 1.41 -2.60 -1.66
N THR A 237 0.45 -3.40 -2.13
CA THR A 237 0.36 -3.78 -3.54
C THR A 237 -1.10 -4.01 -3.97
N ASP A 238 -1.68 -3.35 -4.96
CA ASP A 238 -1.15 -2.27 -5.78
C ASP A 238 -1.87 -0.95 -5.47
N MET A 239 -1.10 0.13 -5.31
CA MET A 239 -1.63 1.47 -5.07
C MET A 239 -2.41 2.04 -6.26
N THR A 240 -2.20 1.52 -7.48
CA THR A 240 -3.03 1.85 -8.64
C THR A 240 -4.44 1.30 -8.50
N ASN A 241 -4.60 0.06 -8.02
CA ASN A 241 -5.92 -0.51 -7.73
C ASN A 241 -6.64 0.25 -6.61
N PHE A 242 -5.90 0.74 -5.62
CA PHE A 242 -6.44 1.63 -4.60
C PHE A 242 -6.95 2.96 -5.20
N ALA A 243 -6.16 3.60 -6.07
CA ALA A 243 -6.57 4.84 -6.74
C ALA A 243 -7.77 4.62 -7.68
N ASP A 244 -7.84 3.47 -8.35
CA ASP A 244 -8.98 3.11 -9.20
C ASP A 244 -10.24 2.84 -8.37
N ALA A 245 -10.12 2.20 -7.21
CA ALA A 245 -11.22 2.04 -6.26
C ALA A 245 -11.74 3.41 -5.76
N MET A 246 -10.83 4.33 -5.44
CA MET A 246 -11.20 5.71 -5.11
C MET A 246 -11.94 6.40 -6.25
N LYS A 247 -11.48 6.23 -7.49
CA LYS A 247 -12.12 6.78 -8.68
C LYS A 247 -13.52 6.23 -8.91
N GLU A 248 -13.71 4.91 -8.78
CA GLU A 248 -15.02 4.27 -8.89
C GLU A 248 -16.02 4.83 -7.86
N MET A 249 -15.56 5.02 -6.63
CA MET A 249 -16.39 5.62 -5.60
C MET A 249 -16.74 7.09 -5.90
N ALA A 250 -15.75 7.88 -6.33
CA ALA A 250 -15.98 9.29 -6.64
C ALA A 250 -17.04 9.45 -7.73
N ILE A 251 -17.02 8.58 -8.74
CA ILE A 251 -18.03 8.51 -9.80
C ILE A 251 -19.40 8.13 -9.22
N THR A 252 -19.46 7.12 -8.34
CA THR A 252 -20.70 6.68 -7.70
C THR A 252 -21.32 7.79 -6.83
N MET A 253 -20.50 8.68 -6.28
CA MET A 253 -20.92 9.83 -5.48
C MET A 253 -21.23 11.09 -6.31
N ASP A 254 -21.21 11.01 -7.65
CA ASP A 254 -21.33 12.14 -8.56
C ASP A 254 -20.36 13.29 -8.22
N GLN A 255 -19.14 12.95 -7.77
CA GLN A 255 -18.10 13.94 -7.54
C GLN A 255 -17.53 14.43 -8.87
N VAL A 256 -17.18 15.71 -8.92
CA VAL A 256 -16.55 16.30 -10.11
C VAL A 256 -15.17 15.67 -10.31
N PRO A 257 -14.93 14.97 -11.43
CA PRO A 257 -13.64 14.37 -11.69
C PRO A 257 -12.57 15.43 -11.95
N SER A 258 -11.33 15.11 -11.62
CA SER A 258 -10.14 15.91 -11.94
C SER A 258 -9.35 15.26 -13.07
N ASN A 259 -8.02 15.33 -13.02
CA ASN A 259 -7.11 14.80 -14.03
C ASN A 259 -7.36 13.30 -14.31
N ARG A 260 -7.54 12.97 -15.59
CA ARG A 260 -7.81 11.59 -16.10
C ARG A 260 -8.95 10.84 -15.37
N GLY A 261 -9.89 11.58 -14.78
CA GLY A 261 -11.06 11.03 -14.11
C GLY A 261 -10.83 10.60 -12.66
N TYR A 262 -9.66 10.83 -12.08
CA TYR A 262 -9.40 10.59 -10.64
C TYR A 262 -10.04 11.68 -9.78
N PRO A 263 -10.31 11.41 -8.49
CA PRO A 263 -10.86 12.42 -7.60
C PRO A 263 -9.84 13.54 -7.34
N GLY A 264 -10.34 14.75 -7.08
CA GLY A 264 -9.50 15.94 -6.87
C GLY A 264 -8.63 15.87 -5.60
N ASP A 265 -8.93 14.96 -4.68
CA ASP A 265 -8.21 14.75 -3.42
C ASP A 265 -7.26 13.55 -3.46
N LEU A 266 -6.97 12.98 -4.64
CA LEU A 266 -6.06 11.83 -4.80
C LEU A 266 -4.70 12.08 -4.10
N TYR A 267 -4.11 13.26 -4.28
CA TYR A 267 -2.86 13.64 -3.65
C TYR A 267 -2.95 13.54 -2.12
N SER A 268 -3.93 14.21 -1.51
CA SER A 268 -4.12 14.24 -0.06
C SER A 268 -4.41 12.85 0.50
N SER A 269 -5.18 12.04 -0.23
CA SER A 269 -5.49 10.67 0.15
C SER A 269 -4.26 9.77 0.14
N LEU A 270 -3.41 9.84 -0.90
CA LEU A 270 -2.13 9.11 -0.91
C LEU A 270 -1.18 9.63 0.18
N ALA A 271 -1.11 10.95 0.35
CA ALA A 271 -0.22 11.58 1.33
C ALA A 271 -0.56 11.15 2.76
N SER A 272 -1.84 11.09 3.12
CA SER A 272 -2.30 10.65 4.44
C SER A 272 -1.81 9.24 4.84
N ARG A 273 -1.50 8.38 3.85
CA ARG A 273 -1.03 7.01 4.04
C ARG A 273 0.48 6.92 4.01
N TYR A 274 1.11 7.49 2.98
CA TYR A 274 2.57 7.48 2.87
C TYR A 274 3.25 8.25 4.01
N GLU A 275 2.67 9.35 4.49
CA GLU A 275 3.21 10.14 5.60
C GLU A 275 3.08 9.50 6.98
N LYS A 276 2.54 8.27 7.08
CA LYS A 276 2.62 7.47 8.30
C LYS A 276 4.01 6.91 8.54
N ALA A 277 4.85 6.78 7.50
CA ALA A 277 6.23 6.32 7.65
C ALA A 277 7.02 7.23 8.61
N VAL A 278 7.57 6.64 9.67
CA VAL A 278 8.15 7.38 10.79
C VAL A 278 9.08 6.52 11.64
N ASP A 279 10.08 7.15 12.24
CA ASP A 279 10.93 6.59 13.28
C ASP A 279 10.57 7.27 14.61
N PHE A 280 10.21 6.47 15.63
CA PHE A 280 9.79 6.96 16.93
C PHE A 280 10.95 6.97 17.92
N GLU A 281 11.19 8.11 18.58
CA GLU A 281 12.28 8.25 19.54
C GLU A 281 12.17 7.27 20.71
N GLY A 282 13.16 6.39 20.83
CA GLY A 282 13.22 5.38 21.89
C GLY A 282 12.22 4.23 21.74
N ALA A 283 11.54 4.11 20.60
CA ALA A 283 10.63 3.01 20.28
C ALA A 283 11.05 2.33 18.96
N GLY A 284 10.09 2.04 18.08
CA GLY A 284 10.31 1.36 16.81
C GLY A 284 10.15 2.27 15.60
N SER A 285 10.10 1.66 14.41
CA SER A 285 10.01 2.37 13.14
C SER A 285 9.00 1.74 12.20
N LEU A 286 8.38 2.57 11.37
CA LEU A 286 7.41 2.21 10.34
C LEU A 286 7.98 2.57 8.97
N THR A 287 8.35 1.58 8.17
CA THR A 287 8.83 1.77 6.79
C THR A 287 7.75 1.34 5.81
N ILE A 288 7.54 2.09 4.71
CA ILE A 288 6.53 1.77 3.70
C ILE A 288 7.20 1.51 2.36
N LEU A 289 6.97 0.33 1.79
CA LEU A 289 7.34 -0.03 0.43
C LEU A 289 6.08 -0.38 -0.36
N ALA A 290 5.73 0.44 -1.36
CA ALA A 290 4.49 0.28 -2.10
C ALA A 290 4.74 -0.03 -3.58
N ALA A 291 4.08 -1.03 -4.15
CA ALA A 291 4.03 -1.20 -5.59
C ALA A 291 2.95 -0.29 -6.20
N THR A 292 3.33 0.41 -7.28
CA THR A 292 2.44 1.24 -8.09
C THR A 292 2.63 0.86 -9.55
N THR A 293 1.62 0.27 -10.19
CA THR A 293 1.68 0.03 -11.64
C THR A 293 1.38 1.30 -12.43
N MET A 294 2.20 1.58 -13.44
CA MET A 294 2.08 2.73 -14.33
C MET A 294 1.31 2.33 -15.59
N PRO A 295 0.09 2.86 -15.80
CA PRO A 295 -0.66 2.58 -17.01
C PRO A 295 0.11 3.08 -18.24
N GLY A 296 0.45 2.17 -19.16
CA GLY A 296 1.18 2.51 -20.38
C GLY A 296 2.65 2.92 -20.20
N ASP A 297 3.30 2.53 -19.09
CA ASP A 297 4.66 2.99 -18.72
C ASP A 297 4.77 4.53 -18.61
N ASP A 298 3.65 5.21 -18.32
CA ASP A 298 3.56 6.67 -18.25
C ASP A 298 3.74 7.17 -16.82
N VAL A 299 4.93 7.70 -16.52
CA VAL A 299 5.26 8.33 -15.22
C VAL A 299 4.45 9.60 -14.95
N THR A 300 3.89 10.25 -15.98
CA THR A 300 3.05 11.45 -15.85
C THR A 300 1.59 11.12 -15.53
N HIS A 301 1.27 9.83 -15.44
CA HIS A 301 -0.05 9.41 -15.00
C HIS A 301 -0.31 9.89 -13.55
N PRO A 302 -1.53 10.32 -13.19
CA PRO A 302 -1.80 10.93 -11.88
C PRO A 302 -1.37 10.08 -10.68
N VAL A 303 -1.47 8.76 -10.75
CA VAL A 303 -1.09 7.87 -9.64
C VAL A 303 0.42 7.86 -9.38
N PRO A 304 1.30 7.48 -10.34
CA PRO A 304 2.75 7.55 -10.13
C PRO A 304 3.25 8.98 -9.92
N ASP A 305 2.69 9.96 -10.62
CA ASP A 305 3.09 11.37 -10.47
C ASP A 305 2.87 11.85 -9.02
N ASN A 306 1.65 11.75 -8.50
CA ASN A 306 1.36 12.13 -7.10
C ASN A 306 2.17 11.29 -6.10
N THR A 307 2.34 9.99 -6.36
CA THR A 307 3.16 9.13 -5.49
C THR A 307 4.60 9.65 -5.42
N GLY A 308 5.23 9.94 -6.57
CA GLY A 308 6.59 10.45 -6.64
C GLY A 308 6.79 11.83 -6.02
N TYR A 309 5.75 12.68 -6.00
CA TYR A 309 5.78 13.96 -5.27
C TYR A 309 5.75 13.79 -3.74
N ILE A 310 5.18 12.70 -3.24
CA ILE A 310 5.03 12.43 -1.82
C ILE A 310 6.21 11.62 -1.28
N THR A 311 6.68 10.63 -2.03
CA THR A 311 7.69 9.67 -1.57
C THR A 311 9.13 10.17 -1.70
N GLU A 312 10.05 9.53 -1.00
CA GLU A 312 11.46 9.96 -0.89
C GLU A 312 12.34 9.30 -1.96
N GLY A 313 11.82 9.25 -3.19
CA GLY A 313 12.40 8.50 -4.30
C GLY A 313 11.45 7.44 -4.84
N GLN A 314 12.00 6.52 -5.64
CA GLN A 314 11.28 5.44 -6.32
C GLN A 314 12.25 4.37 -6.85
N TYR A 315 11.77 3.13 -6.99
CA TYR A 315 12.43 2.08 -7.78
C TYR A 315 11.66 1.86 -9.08
N TYR A 316 12.34 1.69 -10.20
CA TYR A 316 11.74 1.25 -11.44
C TYR A 316 12.00 -0.23 -11.65
N LEU A 317 10.96 -1.03 -11.78
CA LEU A 317 11.05 -2.44 -12.14
C LEU A 317 10.80 -2.60 -13.64
N LYS A 318 11.83 -3.05 -14.38
CA LYS A 318 11.75 -3.34 -15.82
C LYS A 318 12.47 -4.64 -16.14
N GLY A 319 11.82 -5.52 -16.91
CA GLY A 319 12.35 -6.83 -17.28
C GLY A 319 12.68 -7.73 -16.08
N GLY A 320 11.90 -7.64 -15.00
CA GLY A 320 12.13 -8.38 -13.76
C GLY A 320 13.37 -7.93 -12.96
N ARG A 321 13.93 -6.75 -13.26
CA ARG A 321 15.10 -6.18 -12.58
C ARG A 321 14.83 -4.73 -12.19
N ILE A 322 15.37 -4.32 -11.05
CA ILE A 322 15.34 -2.91 -10.67
C ILE A 322 16.31 -2.17 -11.59
N GLU A 323 15.81 -1.22 -12.36
CA GLU A 323 16.64 -0.42 -13.24
C GLU A 323 17.50 0.54 -12.38
N PRO A 324 18.84 0.50 -12.49
CA PRO A 324 19.70 1.34 -11.66
C PRO A 324 19.52 2.83 -11.99
N PHE A 325 19.24 3.15 -13.25
CA PHE A 325 18.96 4.51 -13.71
C PHE A 325 17.48 4.83 -13.52
N GLY A 326 17.19 6.05 -13.06
CA GLY A 326 15.83 6.46 -12.70
C GLY A 326 15.41 6.03 -11.29
N SER A 327 15.90 4.88 -10.81
CA SER A 327 15.71 4.48 -9.41
C SER A 327 16.55 5.34 -8.48
N LEU A 328 15.93 5.87 -7.43
CA LEU A 328 16.56 6.75 -6.46
C LEU A 328 15.97 6.49 -5.08
N SER A 329 16.84 6.29 -4.09
CA SER A 329 16.51 6.51 -2.68
C SER A 329 17.18 7.81 -2.24
N ARG A 330 16.39 8.83 -1.87
CA ARG A 330 16.94 10.14 -1.48
C ARG A 330 17.67 10.09 -0.14
N LEU A 331 17.28 9.17 0.74
CA LEU A 331 17.86 9.01 2.07
C LEU A 331 19.10 8.10 2.11
N LYS A 332 19.44 7.40 1.01
CA LYS A 332 20.60 6.50 0.97
C LYS A 332 21.92 7.16 1.41
N GLN A 333 22.08 8.46 1.15
CA GLN A 333 23.28 9.18 1.55
C GLN A 333 23.47 9.21 3.07
N GLN A 334 22.40 9.14 3.86
CA GLN A 334 22.47 9.20 5.32
C GLN A 334 23.02 7.91 5.93
N VAL A 335 22.82 6.76 5.26
CA VAL A 335 23.14 5.43 5.81
C VAL A 335 24.33 4.74 5.15
N ASN A 336 24.66 5.04 3.90
CA ASN A 336 25.70 4.28 3.18
C ASN A 336 27.08 4.36 3.85
N LYS A 337 27.36 5.45 4.57
CA LYS A 337 28.60 5.63 5.33
C LYS A 337 28.74 4.67 6.52
N ASP A 338 27.61 4.17 7.05
CA ASP A 338 27.57 3.38 8.28
C ASP A 338 27.56 1.87 7.99
N THR A 339 27.75 1.48 6.71
CA THR A 339 27.78 0.07 6.28
C THR A 339 29.22 -0.47 6.20
N ARG A 340 29.94 -0.14 5.13
CA ARG A 340 31.36 -0.44 4.92
C ARG A 340 32.01 0.76 4.22
N ASP A 341 33.28 1.02 4.53
CA ASP A 341 33.98 2.23 4.07
C ASP A 341 34.04 2.38 2.55
N ASP A 342 33.99 1.27 1.81
CA ASP A 342 34.06 1.22 0.35
C ASP A 342 32.68 1.22 -0.33
N HIS A 343 31.57 1.18 0.41
CA HIS A 343 30.21 1.05 -0.17
C HIS A 343 29.98 2.13 -1.23
N ARG A 344 30.20 3.40 -0.87
CA ARG A 344 29.98 4.52 -1.80
C ARG A 344 30.91 4.45 -3.01
N ALA A 345 32.19 4.15 -2.80
CA ALA A 345 33.17 4.06 -3.87
C ALA A 345 32.81 2.94 -4.87
N LEU A 346 32.36 1.79 -4.37
CA LEU A 346 31.89 0.68 -5.21
C LEU A 346 30.61 1.04 -5.95
N MET A 347 29.62 1.61 -5.27
CA MET A 347 28.35 2.04 -5.88
C MET A 347 28.62 3.03 -7.04
N ASP A 348 29.35 4.10 -6.78
CA ASP A 348 29.63 5.15 -7.76
C ASP A 348 30.46 4.60 -8.93
N GLY A 349 31.47 3.78 -8.65
CA GLY A 349 32.27 3.11 -9.67
C GLY A 349 31.46 2.19 -10.57
N MET A 350 30.60 1.35 -9.98
CA MET A 350 29.76 0.40 -10.70
C MET A 350 28.70 1.10 -11.55
N ILE A 351 28.05 2.15 -11.03
CA ILE A 351 27.08 2.96 -11.80
C ILE A 351 27.78 3.63 -12.98
N LYS A 352 28.99 4.19 -12.76
CA LYS A 352 29.74 4.87 -13.82
C LYS A 352 30.13 3.91 -14.95
N LEU A 353 30.61 2.71 -14.61
CA LEU A 353 30.89 1.66 -15.59
C LEU A 353 29.62 1.23 -16.35
N TYR A 354 28.49 1.10 -15.64
CA TYR A 354 27.22 0.75 -16.25
C TYR A 354 26.67 1.87 -17.18
N ALA A 355 26.93 3.14 -16.87
CA ALA A 355 26.60 4.26 -17.73
C ALA A 355 27.43 4.23 -19.02
N SER A 356 28.75 4.03 -18.90
CA SER A 356 29.62 3.84 -20.06
C SER A 356 29.23 2.62 -20.90
N TYR A 357 28.76 1.54 -20.27
CA TYR A 357 28.18 0.40 -20.98
C TYR A 357 26.97 0.80 -21.84
N LYS A 358 25.99 1.56 -21.31
CA LYS A 358 24.84 2.02 -22.09
C LYS A 358 25.28 2.87 -23.28
N GLU A 359 26.25 3.76 -23.10
CA GLU A 359 26.82 4.55 -24.21
C GLU A 359 27.49 3.66 -25.27
N SER A 360 28.29 2.66 -24.87
CA SER A 360 28.90 1.70 -25.80
C SER A 360 27.85 0.85 -26.54
N LEU A 361 26.74 0.51 -25.87
CA LEU A 361 25.62 -0.21 -26.48
C LEU A 361 24.89 0.64 -27.53
N GLU A 362 24.70 1.93 -27.26
CA GLU A 362 24.16 2.89 -28.23
C GLU A 362 25.08 3.06 -29.43
N LYS A 363 26.39 3.24 -29.22
CA LYS A 363 27.38 3.31 -30.30
C LYS A 363 27.33 2.08 -31.21
N LYS A 364 27.26 0.88 -30.60
CA LYS A 364 27.11 -0.38 -31.33
C LYS A 364 25.84 -0.42 -32.16
N SER A 365 24.73 0.03 -31.59
CA SER A 365 23.41 0.05 -32.25
C SER A 365 23.38 1.04 -33.43
N MET A 366 24.11 2.14 -33.35
CA MET A 366 24.27 3.12 -34.43
C MET A 366 25.32 2.71 -35.48
N GLY A 367 26.02 1.58 -35.30
CA GLY A 367 27.00 1.07 -36.24
C GLY A 367 28.36 1.78 -36.21
N PHE A 368 28.70 2.49 -35.12
CA PHE A 368 30.03 3.06 -34.95
C PHE A 368 31.08 1.97 -34.70
N GLN A 369 32.34 2.27 -35.06
CA GLN A 369 33.46 1.40 -34.71
C GLN A 369 33.65 1.35 -33.19
N LEU A 370 33.69 0.15 -32.64
CA LEU A 370 33.89 -0.10 -31.21
C LEU A 370 35.37 -0.21 -30.90
N THR A 371 35.78 0.36 -29.76
CA THR A 371 37.12 0.19 -29.22
C THR A 371 37.20 -1.08 -28.35
N GLU A 372 38.42 -1.56 -28.07
CA GLU A 372 38.60 -2.67 -27.12
C GLU A 372 38.03 -2.37 -25.72
N TRP A 373 37.98 -1.09 -25.33
CA TRP A 373 37.36 -0.66 -24.08
C TRP A 373 35.84 -0.78 -24.14
N ASP A 374 35.22 -0.40 -25.26
CA ASP A 374 33.78 -0.58 -25.47
C ASP A 374 33.41 -2.08 -25.38
N ASP A 375 34.22 -2.98 -25.94
CA ASP A 375 33.99 -4.43 -25.82
C ASP A 375 34.08 -4.94 -24.37
N LYS A 376 34.99 -4.38 -23.56
CA LYS A 376 35.05 -4.69 -22.11
C LYS A 376 33.82 -4.19 -21.38
N LEU A 377 33.35 -2.99 -21.70
CA LEU A 377 32.12 -2.42 -21.12
C LEU A 377 30.87 -3.21 -21.52
N LEU A 378 30.78 -3.65 -22.78
CA LEU A 378 29.70 -4.51 -23.27
C LEU A 378 29.65 -5.85 -22.52
N LYS A 379 30.81 -6.43 -22.20
CA LYS A 379 30.89 -7.64 -21.35
C LYS A 379 30.53 -7.36 -19.89
N TYR A 380 30.85 -6.19 -19.36
CA TYR A 380 30.51 -5.81 -17.99
C TYR A 380 29.00 -5.62 -17.80
N GLY A 381 28.30 -5.07 -18.79
CA GLY A 381 26.86 -4.78 -18.68
C GLY A 381 25.92 -5.95 -19.00
N GLN A 382 26.43 -7.06 -19.55
CA GLN A 382 25.71 -8.33 -19.71
C GLN A 382 25.64 -9.08 -18.39
#